data_AF-A0A7G9YUC0-F1
#
_entry.id   AF-A0A7G9YUC0-F1
#
_cell.length_a   1.000
_cell.length_b   1.000
_cell.length_c   1.000
_cell.angle_alpha   90.00
_cell.angle_beta   90.00
_cell.angle_gamma   90.00
#
_symmetry.space_group_name_H-M   'P 1'
#
loop_
_entity.id
_entity.type
_entity.pdbx_description
1 polymer ?
#
loop_
_entity_poly.entity_id
_entity_poly.type
_entity_poly.pdbx_seq_one_letter_code
_entity_poly.pdbx_strand_id
1 'polypeptide(L)'
;MKDEEEIPIPVLWFRKEWIDTNAKALCVYVALLLVRFRVRLRTDIPALYSEEGKIEGRLKPYLSIFLRGKDKKLIDTAAIDAGKGFFMRLVDHTAYQEYEDVLDCIETDFYETFKEAYLGYVNANVNVIVTGKEFTGKISGHDTAALIRTFLRDVSANRFSKGKVTPAGSSILLTPFGELIEFYGLSEEDVQRFLEILRMAGIMFFDIVPAPVLEREFVDGLSGGR
;
A
#
# COMPACT_ATOMS: atom_id res chain seq x y z
N MET A 1 15.34 -36.20 14.23
CA MET A 1 14.11 -35.40 14.33
C MET A 1 13.85 -34.88 12.94
N LYS A 2 12.71 -35.27 12.35
CA LYS A 2 12.28 -34.74 11.06
C LYS A 2 11.76 -33.34 11.31
N ASP A 3 12.21 -32.39 10.51
CA ASP A 3 11.61 -31.07 10.39
C ASP A 3 10.13 -31.28 10.08
N GLU A 4 9.27 -30.93 11.05
CA GLU A 4 7.86 -30.76 10.78
C GLU A 4 7.78 -29.52 9.90
N GLU A 5 7.62 -29.72 8.59
CA GLU A 5 7.12 -28.68 7.70
C GLU A 5 5.80 -28.18 8.31
N GLU A 6 5.83 -26.99 8.92
CA GLU A 6 4.62 -26.26 9.30
C GLU A 6 3.79 -26.08 8.03
N ILE A 7 2.78 -26.93 7.86
CA ILE A 7 1.81 -26.80 6.79
C ILE A 7 1.12 -25.45 7.01
N PRO A 8 1.19 -24.49 6.06
CA PRO A 8 0.53 -23.21 6.24
C PRO A 8 -0.95 -23.45 6.51
N ILE A 9 -1.44 -22.94 7.64
CA ILE A 9 -2.85 -23.07 8.03
C ILE A 9 -3.67 -22.35 6.95
N PRO A 10 -4.54 -23.03 6.20
CA PRO A 10 -5.36 -22.37 5.20
C PRO A 10 -6.21 -21.31 5.91
N VAL A 11 -6.22 -20.08 5.39
CA VAL A 11 -7.11 -19.04 5.92
C VAL A 11 -8.53 -19.30 5.43
N LEU A 12 -9.19 -20.28 6.05
CA LEU A 12 -10.47 -20.85 5.63
C LEU A 12 -11.63 -19.83 5.60
N TRP A 13 -11.50 -18.74 6.34
CA TRP A 13 -12.52 -17.69 6.40
C TRP A 13 -12.35 -16.62 5.31
N PHE A 14 -11.20 -16.54 4.64
CA PHE A 14 -10.96 -15.52 3.62
C PHE A 14 -11.64 -15.92 2.31
N ARG A 15 -12.57 -15.08 1.85
CA ARG A 15 -13.42 -15.40 0.70
C ARG A 15 -12.98 -14.66 -0.55
N LYS A 16 -12.88 -15.39 -1.67
CA LYS A 16 -12.54 -14.83 -2.99
C LYS A 16 -13.52 -13.73 -3.45
N GLU A 17 -14.76 -13.73 -2.94
CA GLU A 17 -15.78 -12.69 -3.23
C GLU A 17 -15.37 -11.26 -2.76
N TRP A 18 -14.40 -11.16 -1.85
CA TRP A 18 -13.84 -9.88 -1.41
C TRP A 18 -12.73 -9.36 -2.32
N ILE A 19 -12.29 -10.15 -3.29
CA ILE A 19 -11.23 -9.78 -4.24
C ILE A 19 -11.64 -10.08 -5.69
N ASP A 20 -12.92 -10.32 -5.94
CA ASP A 20 -13.48 -10.69 -7.25
C ASP A 20 -13.45 -9.55 -8.28
N THR A 21 -13.12 -8.33 -7.84
CA THR A 21 -13.00 -7.13 -8.67
C THR A 21 -11.81 -6.31 -8.21
N ASN A 22 -11.16 -5.60 -9.14
CA ASN A 22 -9.97 -4.80 -8.84
C ASN A 22 -10.22 -3.75 -7.74
N ALA A 23 -11.43 -3.18 -7.66
CA ALA A 23 -11.75 -2.20 -6.63
C ALA A 23 -11.80 -2.83 -5.23
N LYS A 24 -12.42 -4.00 -5.09
CA LYS A 24 -12.44 -4.72 -3.81
C LYS A 24 -11.06 -5.26 -3.44
N ALA A 25 -10.35 -5.85 -4.40
CA ALA A 25 -8.98 -6.34 -4.19
C ALA A 25 -8.03 -5.22 -3.74
N LEU A 26 -8.09 -4.04 -4.36
CA LEU A 26 -7.36 -2.85 -3.92
C LEU A 26 -7.70 -2.51 -2.46
N CYS A 27 -9.00 -2.47 -2.13
CA CYS A 27 -9.42 -2.09 -0.79
C CYS A 27 -9.00 -3.08 0.29
N VAL A 28 -9.14 -4.38 0.01
CA VAL A 28 -8.67 -5.45 0.91
C VAL A 28 -7.16 -5.38 1.08
N TYR A 29 -6.40 -5.13 0.02
CA TYR A 29 -4.95 -4.98 0.11
C TYR A 29 -4.55 -3.77 0.96
N VAL A 30 -5.18 -2.60 0.75
CA VAL A 30 -4.95 -1.41 1.59
C VAL A 30 -5.32 -1.68 3.05
N ALA A 31 -6.46 -2.34 3.30
CA ALA A 31 -6.90 -2.74 4.64
C ALA A 31 -5.86 -3.64 5.33
N LEU A 32 -5.38 -4.66 4.62
CA LEU A 32 -4.35 -5.59 5.08
C LEU A 32 -3.08 -4.83 5.49
N LEU A 33 -2.56 -3.95 4.63
CA LEU A 33 -1.35 -3.18 4.95
C LEU A 33 -1.56 -2.21 6.14
N LEU A 34 -2.76 -1.65 6.28
CA LEU A 34 -3.10 -0.80 7.42
C LEU A 34 -3.11 -1.58 8.74
N VAL A 35 -3.67 -2.80 8.79
CA VAL A 35 -3.56 -3.67 9.98
C VAL A 35 -2.10 -3.93 10.30
N ARG A 36 -1.31 -4.29 9.29
CA ARG A 36 0.07 -4.75 9.45
C ARG A 36 1.01 -3.69 10.01
N PHE A 37 0.87 -2.44 9.57
CA PHE A 37 1.87 -1.41 9.81
C PHE A 37 1.44 -0.33 10.78
N ARG A 38 0.15 -0.15 11.02
CA ARG A 38 -0.33 0.86 11.97
C ARG A 38 -0.64 0.16 13.28
N VAL A 39 0.32 0.18 14.20
CA VAL A 39 0.21 -0.46 15.53
C VAL A 39 -1.07 -0.08 16.27
N ARG A 40 -1.52 1.18 16.19
CA ARG A 40 -2.81 1.59 16.80
C ARG A 40 -4.02 0.94 16.14
N LEU A 41 -3.98 0.65 14.83
CA LEU A 41 -5.02 -0.19 14.24
C LEU A 41 -4.93 -1.60 14.83
N ARG A 42 -3.73 -2.19 14.89
CA ARG A 42 -3.53 -3.53 15.45
C ARG A 42 -4.01 -3.68 16.91
N THR A 43 -3.71 -2.72 17.78
CA THR A 43 -4.05 -2.79 19.22
C THR A 43 -5.47 -2.33 19.54
N ASP A 44 -5.99 -1.36 18.78
CA ASP A 44 -7.33 -0.82 19.02
C ASP A 44 -8.40 -1.59 18.24
N ILE A 45 -8.03 -2.59 17.42
CA ILE A 45 -8.93 -3.40 16.60
C ILE A 45 -10.18 -3.84 17.40
N PRO A 46 -10.12 -4.43 18.59
CA PRO A 46 -11.35 -4.84 19.29
C PRO A 46 -12.27 -3.68 19.66
N ALA A 47 -11.72 -2.49 19.94
CA ALA A 47 -12.46 -1.28 20.32
C ALA A 47 -12.91 -0.43 19.10
N LEU A 48 -12.25 -0.58 17.95
CA LEU A 48 -12.57 0.12 16.70
C LEU A 48 -13.67 -0.57 15.89
N TYR A 49 -14.01 -1.81 16.25
CA TYR A 49 -14.96 -2.66 15.54
C TYR A 49 -16.38 -2.65 16.12
N SER A 50 -16.59 -2.01 17.27
CA SER A 50 -17.94 -1.73 17.75
C SER A 50 -18.70 -0.73 16.88
N GLU A 51 -18.02 -0.02 15.96
CA GLU A 51 -18.62 1.01 15.11
C GLU A 51 -18.07 0.95 13.66
N GLU A 52 -18.85 0.37 12.73
CA GLU A 52 -18.51 0.30 11.30
C GLU A 52 -18.05 1.64 10.69
N GLY A 53 -18.63 2.76 11.15
CA GLY A 53 -18.30 4.10 10.67
C GLY A 53 -16.84 4.52 10.94
N LYS A 54 -16.19 3.96 11.96
CA LYS A 54 -14.78 4.25 12.28
C LYS A 54 -13.82 3.58 11.30
N ILE A 55 -14.13 2.37 10.83
CA ILE A 55 -13.32 1.64 9.84
C ILE A 55 -13.43 2.33 8.48
N GLU A 56 -14.65 2.67 8.09
CA GLU A 56 -14.92 3.41 6.85
C GLU A 56 -14.21 4.76 6.81
N GLY A 57 -14.28 5.54 7.89
CA GLY A 57 -13.59 6.83 8.00
C GLY A 57 -12.07 6.72 7.90
N ARG A 58 -11.48 5.56 8.21
CA ARG A 58 -10.06 5.30 8.03
C ARG A 58 -9.74 4.81 6.62
N LEU A 59 -10.56 3.96 6.01
CA LEU A 59 -10.32 3.48 4.64
C LEU A 59 -10.49 4.56 3.58
N LYS A 60 -11.53 5.39 3.70
CA LYS A 60 -11.94 6.38 2.70
C LYS A 60 -10.82 7.32 2.24
N PRO A 61 -10.04 7.96 3.14
CA PRO A 61 -8.94 8.84 2.73
C PRO A 61 -7.94 8.14 1.80
N TYR A 62 -7.57 6.89 2.07
CA TYR A 62 -6.60 6.16 1.23
C TYR A 62 -7.20 5.75 -0.11
N LEU A 63 -8.43 5.23 -0.11
CA LEU A 63 -9.10 4.83 -1.35
C LEU A 63 -9.35 6.04 -2.26
N SER A 64 -9.61 7.21 -1.68
CA SER A 64 -9.85 8.44 -2.43
C SER A 64 -8.67 8.88 -3.31
N ILE A 65 -7.44 8.44 -2.98
CA ILE A 65 -6.24 8.67 -3.79
C ILE A 65 -6.34 7.88 -5.11
N PHE A 66 -6.78 6.62 -5.03
CA PHE A 66 -6.84 5.69 -6.15
C PHE A 66 -8.12 5.86 -6.99
N LEU A 67 -9.23 6.31 -6.38
CA LEU A 67 -10.56 6.34 -7.02
C LEU A 67 -10.92 7.72 -7.61
N ARG A 68 -9.94 8.58 -7.89
CA ARG A 68 -10.18 9.88 -8.55
C ARG A 68 -10.75 9.68 -9.96
N GLY A 69 -11.97 10.19 -10.21
CA GLY A 69 -12.53 10.34 -11.55
C GLY A 69 -13.32 9.15 -12.15
N LYS A 70 -13.45 8.01 -11.46
CA LYS A 70 -14.37 6.92 -11.87
C LYS A 70 -15.76 7.13 -11.24
N ASP A 71 -16.75 6.29 -11.59
CA ASP A 71 -18.12 6.35 -11.05
C ASP A 71 -18.10 6.06 -9.53
N LYS A 72 -17.70 7.08 -8.76
CA LYS A 72 -17.16 6.99 -7.40
C LYS A 72 -18.12 6.26 -6.48
N LYS A 73 -19.41 6.58 -6.55
CA LYS A 73 -20.35 6.19 -5.49
C LYS A 73 -20.55 4.67 -5.35
N LEU A 74 -20.63 3.95 -6.47
CA LEU A 74 -20.87 2.49 -6.46
C LEU A 74 -19.57 1.70 -6.23
N ILE A 75 -18.48 2.14 -6.88
CA ILE A 75 -17.16 1.54 -6.72
C ILE A 75 -16.64 1.74 -5.29
N ASP A 76 -16.84 2.94 -4.71
CA ASP A 76 -16.48 3.25 -3.33
C ASP A 76 -17.23 2.33 -2.36
N THR A 77 -18.55 2.11 -2.55
CA THR A 77 -19.35 1.35 -1.59
C THR A 77 -18.94 -0.13 -1.55
N ALA A 78 -18.91 -0.82 -2.69
CA ALA A 78 -18.56 -2.25 -2.71
C ALA A 78 -17.11 -2.51 -2.30
N ALA A 79 -16.18 -1.60 -2.66
CA ALA A 79 -14.79 -1.70 -2.24
C ALA A 79 -14.64 -1.50 -0.74
N ILE A 80 -15.24 -0.44 -0.18
CA ILE A 80 -15.24 -0.16 1.26
C ILE A 80 -15.86 -1.32 2.03
N ASP A 81 -16.99 -1.87 1.56
CA ASP A 81 -17.65 -3.00 2.21
C ASP A 81 -16.77 -4.25 2.21
N ALA A 82 -16.01 -4.51 1.13
CA ALA A 82 -15.06 -5.61 1.11
C ALA A 82 -13.91 -5.40 2.11
N GLY A 83 -13.35 -4.19 2.19
CA GLY A 83 -12.33 -3.85 3.19
C GLY A 83 -12.84 -3.98 4.62
N LYS A 84 -14.03 -3.46 4.92
CA LYS A 84 -14.70 -3.65 6.22
C LYS A 84 -14.94 -5.12 6.54
N GLY A 85 -15.46 -5.88 5.57
CA GLY A 85 -15.74 -7.30 5.73
C GLY A 85 -14.49 -8.13 6.03
N PHE A 86 -13.40 -7.85 5.32
CA PHE A 86 -12.08 -8.44 5.58
C PHE A 86 -11.63 -8.17 7.01
N PHE A 87 -11.66 -6.89 7.41
CA PHE A 87 -11.35 -6.45 8.75
C PHE A 87 -12.19 -7.24 9.79
N MET A 88 -13.51 -7.28 9.64
CA MET A 88 -14.41 -7.86 10.66
C MET A 88 -14.13 -9.34 10.83
N ARG A 89 -13.88 -10.02 9.72
CA ARG A 89 -13.62 -11.45 9.72
C ARG A 89 -12.25 -11.81 10.28
N LEU A 90 -11.23 -10.97 10.05
CA LEU A 90 -9.93 -11.11 10.70
C LEU A 90 -10.09 -11.11 12.23
N VAL A 91 -10.90 -10.19 12.77
CA VAL A 91 -11.15 -10.10 14.21
C VAL A 91 -11.94 -11.29 14.74
N ASP A 92 -13.02 -11.62 14.05
CA ASP A 92 -13.95 -12.66 14.50
C ASP A 92 -13.35 -14.08 14.43
N HIS A 93 -12.39 -14.32 13.51
CA HIS A 93 -11.93 -15.67 13.17
C HIS A 93 -10.43 -15.90 13.41
N THR A 94 -9.69 -14.89 13.86
CA THR A 94 -8.25 -15.02 14.11
C THR A 94 -7.91 -14.54 15.51
N ALA A 95 -7.09 -15.28 16.25
CA ALA A 95 -6.61 -14.80 17.53
C ALA A 95 -5.52 -13.74 17.32
N TYR A 96 -5.42 -12.77 18.22
CA TYR A 96 -4.49 -11.64 18.06
C TYR A 96 -3.03 -12.06 17.83
N GLN A 97 -2.58 -13.12 18.49
CA GLN A 97 -1.22 -13.65 18.34
C GLN A 97 -0.97 -14.28 16.95
N GLU A 98 -2.02 -14.69 16.25
CA GLU A 98 -1.96 -15.34 14.92
C GLU A 98 -2.19 -14.34 13.77
N TYR A 99 -2.46 -13.06 14.08
CA TYR A 99 -2.75 -12.05 13.05
C TYR A 99 -1.64 -11.96 12.02
N GLU A 100 -0.37 -12.04 12.44
CA GLU A 100 0.73 -11.88 11.50
C GLU A 100 0.81 -13.02 10.50
N ASP A 101 0.73 -14.26 10.99
CA ASP A 101 0.80 -15.46 10.15
C ASP A 101 -0.38 -15.52 9.18
N VAL A 102 -1.58 -15.17 9.64
CA VAL A 102 -2.78 -15.13 8.78
C VAL A 102 -2.70 -14.03 7.74
N LEU A 103 -2.19 -12.84 8.09
CA LEU A 103 -1.98 -11.76 7.12
C LEU A 103 -0.89 -12.15 6.11
N ASP A 104 0.17 -12.84 6.53
CA ASP A 104 1.25 -13.36 5.67
C ASP A 104 0.70 -14.38 4.66
N CYS A 105 -0.14 -15.31 5.10
CA CYS A 105 -0.81 -16.26 4.22
C CYS A 105 -1.69 -15.53 3.20
N ILE A 106 -2.55 -14.60 3.63
CA ILE A 106 -3.44 -13.87 2.71
C ILE A 106 -2.65 -13.04 1.69
N GLU A 107 -1.65 -12.29 2.12
CA GLU A 107 -0.85 -11.46 1.21
C GLU A 107 -0.13 -12.33 0.18
N THR A 108 0.43 -13.46 0.60
CA THR A 108 1.18 -14.37 -0.28
C THR A 108 0.26 -15.11 -1.24
N ASP A 109 -0.82 -15.73 -0.74
CA ASP A 109 -1.74 -16.56 -1.52
C ASP A 109 -2.48 -15.77 -2.60
N PHE A 110 -2.73 -14.48 -2.35
CA PHE A 110 -3.49 -13.60 -3.25
C PHE A 110 -2.66 -12.45 -3.81
N TYR A 111 -1.32 -12.53 -3.71
CA TYR A 111 -0.42 -11.44 -4.08
C TYR A 111 -0.64 -10.94 -5.50
N GLU A 112 -0.72 -11.85 -6.47
CA GLU A 112 -0.90 -11.47 -7.89
C GLU A 112 -2.20 -10.70 -8.12
N THR A 113 -3.30 -11.08 -7.45
CA THR A 113 -4.57 -10.35 -7.52
C THR A 113 -4.45 -8.96 -6.89
N PHE A 114 -3.78 -8.85 -5.74
CA PHE A 114 -3.55 -7.56 -5.10
C PHE A 114 -2.64 -6.66 -5.93
N LYS A 115 -1.57 -7.20 -6.49
CA LYS A 115 -0.61 -6.52 -7.36
C LYS A 115 -1.30 -5.97 -8.60
N GLU A 116 -2.06 -6.79 -9.34
CA GLU A 116 -2.76 -6.35 -10.54
C GLU A 116 -3.74 -5.23 -10.23
N ALA A 117 -4.54 -5.39 -9.17
CA ALA A 117 -5.47 -4.37 -8.73
C ALA A 117 -4.73 -3.07 -8.35
N TYR A 118 -3.69 -3.17 -7.51
CA TYR A 118 -2.95 -2.02 -7.01
C TYR A 118 -2.27 -1.24 -8.14
N LEU A 119 -1.51 -1.93 -8.99
CA LEU A 119 -0.79 -1.31 -10.11
C LEU A 119 -1.74 -0.75 -11.16
N GLY A 120 -2.92 -1.35 -11.37
CA GLY A 120 -3.95 -0.80 -12.26
C GLY A 120 -4.39 0.62 -11.86
N TYR A 121 -4.43 0.91 -10.55
CA TYR A 121 -4.74 2.26 -10.04
C TYR A 121 -3.50 3.16 -9.95
N VAL A 122 -2.36 2.65 -9.48
CA VAL A 122 -1.11 3.42 -9.41
C VAL A 122 -0.67 3.88 -10.79
N ASN A 123 -0.68 3.02 -11.80
CA ASN A 123 -0.31 3.40 -13.15
C ASN A 123 -1.23 4.48 -13.73
N ALA A 124 -2.54 4.42 -13.44
CA ALA A 124 -3.46 5.48 -13.84
C ALA A 124 -3.09 6.82 -13.18
N ASN A 125 -2.77 6.80 -11.88
CA ASN A 125 -2.38 8.00 -11.14
C ASN A 125 -1.00 8.53 -11.56
N VAL A 126 0.01 7.67 -11.68
CA VAL A 126 1.35 8.02 -12.16
C VAL A 126 1.26 8.58 -13.57
N ASN A 127 0.50 7.98 -14.48
CA ASN A 127 0.31 8.53 -15.82
C ASN A 127 -0.32 9.92 -15.77
N VAL A 128 -1.35 10.15 -14.94
CA VAL A 128 -1.94 11.48 -14.77
C VAL A 128 -0.94 12.48 -14.15
N ILE A 129 -0.10 12.06 -13.21
CA ILE A 129 0.87 12.92 -12.52
C ILE A 129 2.06 13.25 -13.44
N VAL A 130 2.56 12.26 -14.19
CA VAL A 130 3.71 12.38 -15.09
C VAL A 130 3.33 13.05 -16.41
N THR A 131 2.12 12.82 -16.95
CA THR A 131 1.66 13.44 -18.21
C THR A 131 0.79 14.67 -18.02
N GLY A 132 0.18 14.84 -16.84
CA GLY A 132 -0.61 16.01 -16.48
C GLY A 132 0.27 17.14 -15.96
N LYS A 133 -0.04 18.35 -16.41
CA LYS A 133 0.66 19.60 -16.07
C LYS A 133 0.74 19.93 -14.57
N GLU A 134 0.09 19.17 -13.69
CA GLU A 134 0.10 19.40 -12.23
C GLU A 134 1.42 18.96 -11.58
N PHE A 135 2.13 17.97 -12.13
CA PHE A 135 3.36 17.44 -11.55
C PHE A 135 4.47 17.13 -12.57
N THR A 136 4.29 17.51 -13.85
CA THR A 136 5.40 17.70 -14.78
C THR A 136 6.31 18.81 -14.25
N GLY A 137 7.29 18.45 -13.44
CA GLY A 137 8.10 19.41 -12.71
C GLY A 137 9.43 18.84 -12.29
N LYS A 138 10.36 19.74 -12.03
CA LYS A 138 11.61 19.44 -11.36
C LYS A 138 11.45 19.67 -9.86
N ILE A 139 11.96 18.75 -9.04
CA ILE A 139 12.16 18.96 -7.60
C ILE A 139 13.65 19.18 -7.41
N SER A 140 14.05 20.33 -6.89
CA SER A 140 15.47 20.72 -6.79
C SER A 140 16.27 20.47 -8.09
N GLY A 141 15.67 20.73 -9.25
CA GLY A 141 16.31 20.48 -10.56
C GLY A 141 16.29 19.02 -11.07
N HIS A 142 15.88 18.05 -10.24
CA HIS A 142 15.72 16.64 -10.61
C HIS A 142 14.40 16.40 -11.35
N ASP A 143 14.44 15.61 -12.42
CA ASP A 143 13.23 15.07 -13.02
C ASP A 143 12.48 14.20 -12.00
N THR A 144 11.19 14.48 -11.80
CA THR A 144 10.38 13.81 -10.76
C THR A 144 10.30 12.30 -10.99
N ALA A 145 10.14 11.84 -12.24
CA ALA A 145 10.06 10.41 -12.53
C ALA A 145 11.41 9.70 -12.27
N ALA A 146 12.53 10.36 -12.60
CA ALA A 146 13.86 9.88 -12.27
C ALA A 146 14.10 9.84 -10.75
N LEU A 147 13.60 10.84 -10.00
CA LEU A 147 13.71 10.89 -8.54
C LEU A 147 12.88 9.78 -7.89
N ILE A 148 11.64 9.54 -8.34
CA ILE A 148 10.81 8.41 -7.91
C ILE A 148 11.54 7.07 -8.16
N ARG A 149 12.12 6.89 -9.35
CA ARG A 149 12.83 5.65 -9.68
C ARG A 149 14.02 5.42 -8.77
N THR A 150 14.79 6.48 -8.51
CA THR A 150 15.95 6.44 -7.60
C THR A 150 15.50 6.07 -6.19
N PHE A 151 14.44 6.72 -5.70
CA PHE A 151 13.80 6.41 -4.43
C PHE A 151 13.41 4.94 -4.32
N LEU A 152 12.68 4.39 -5.29
CA LEU A 152 12.24 2.99 -5.24
C LEU A 152 13.41 2.00 -5.28
N ARG A 153 14.45 2.30 -6.07
CA ARG A 153 15.68 1.48 -6.09
C ARG A 153 16.40 1.51 -4.76
N ASP A 154 16.49 2.67 -4.13
CA ASP A 154 17.14 2.83 -2.82
C ASP A 154 16.34 2.15 -1.71
N VAL A 155 15.00 2.20 -1.76
CA VAL A 155 14.15 1.41 -0.87
C VAL A 155 14.40 -0.09 -1.08
N SER A 156 14.36 -0.59 -2.31
CA SER A 156 14.63 -2.01 -2.59
C SER A 156 16.05 -2.45 -2.19
N ALA A 157 17.04 -1.55 -2.30
CA ALA A 157 18.42 -1.79 -1.90
C ALA A 157 18.67 -1.65 -0.38
N ASN A 158 17.63 -1.47 0.44
CA ASN A 158 17.71 -1.25 1.89
C ASN A 158 18.59 -0.06 2.29
N ARG A 159 18.60 1.01 1.49
CA ARG A 159 19.27 2.28 1.87
C ARG A 159 18.45 3.11 2.83
N PHE A 160 17.11 2.99 2.78
CA PHE A 160 16.21 3.60 3.75
C PHE A 160 16.01 2.69 4.96
N SER A 161 15.91 3.29 6.13
CA SER A 161 15.61 2.65 7.40
C SER A 161 14.19 2.11 7.38
N LYS A 162 14.08 0.78 7.41
CA LYS A 162 12.81 0.07 7.43
C LYS A 162 12.48 -0.42 8.84
N GLY A 163 11.21 -0.34 9.20
CA GLY A 163 10.68 -1.07 10.33
C GLY A 163 10.37 -2.50 9.89
N LYS A 164 9.09 -2.86 9.94
CA LYS A 164 8.60 -4.15 9.47
C LYS A 164 8.61 -4.23 7.94
N VAL A 165 8.85 -5.43 7.42
CA VAL A 165 8.74 -5.81 6.01
C VAL A 165 7.88 -7.08 5.91
N THR A 166 6.94 -7.15 4.96
CA THR A 166 6.11 -8.34 4.72
C THR A 166 6.83 -9.36 3.84
N PRO A 167 6.39 -10.63 3.80
CA PRO A 167 6.96 -11.63 2.88
C PRO A 167 6.92 -11.21 1.41
N ALA A 168 5.87 -10.49 0.98
CA ALA A 168 5.78 -9.97 -0.37
C ALA A 168 6.70 -8.75 -0.62
N GLY A 169 7.25 -8.13 0.42
CA GLY A 169 8.20 -7.02 0.33
C GLY A 169 7.63 -5.63 0.65
N SER A 170 6.36 -5.53 1.06
CA SER A 170 5.79 -4.26 1.52
C SER A 170 6.51 -3.82 2.80
N SER A 171 6.81 -2.53 2.96
CA SER A 171 7.60 -2.06 4.10
C SER A 171 7.13 -0.72 4.64
N ILE A 172 7.38 -0.46 5.92
CA ILE A 172 7.23 0.87 6.52
C ILE A 172 8.60 1.52 6.71
N LEU A 173 8.75 2.75 6.24
CA LEU A 173 9.94 3.57 6.44
C LEU A 173 9.85 4.29 7.79
N LEU A 174 10.96 4.33 8.53
CA LEU A 174 10.99 4.90 9.89
C LEU A 174 11.21 6.41 9.88
N THR A 175 12.12 6.88 9.03
CA THR A 175 12.57 8.28 9.00
C THR A 175 12.69 8.83 7.57
N PRO A 176 11.70 8.60 6.68
CA PRO A 176 11.84 8.93 5.27
C PRO A 176 12.12 10.42 5.05
N PHE A 177 11.57 11.31 5.88
CA PHE A 177 11.80 12.75 5.74
C PHE A 177 13.28 13.13 5.88
N GLY A 178 13.93 12.70 6.97
CA GLY A 178 15.35 13.00 7.21
C GLY A 178 16.27 12.33 6.21
N GLU A 179 15.97 11.07 5.86
CA GLU A 179 16.75 10.29 4.89
C GLU A 179 16.68 10.88 3.47
N LEU A 180 15.54 11.47 3.08
CA LEU A 180 15.43 12.19 1.81
C LEU A 180 16.30 13.45 1.75
N ILE A 181 16.41 14.19 2.87
CA ILE A 181 17.34 15.33 2.97
C ILE A 181 18.78 14.83 2.86
N GLU A 182 19.14 13.81 3.63
CA GLU A 182 20.51 13.30 3.70
C GLU A 182 20.97 12.66 2.39
N PHE A 183 20.15 11.79 1.80
CA PHE A 183 20.56 11.01 0.62
C PHE A 183 20.48 11.80 -0.67
N TYR A 184 19.53 12.74 -0.78
CA TYR A 184 19.26 13.46 -2.02
C TYR A 184 19.57 14.95 -1.95
N GLY A 185 19.98 15.48 -0.79
CA GLY A 185 20.30 16.91 -0.62
C GLY A 185 19.10 17.81 -0.86
N LEU A 186 17.89 17.31 -0.62
CA LEU A 186 16.65 18.07 -0.82
C LEU A 186 16.44 19.06 0.33
N SER A 187 15.85 20.21 0.01
CA SER A 187 15.34 21.14 1.02
C SER A 187 14.11 20.54 1.73
N GLU A 188 13.76 21.03 2.92
CA GLU A 188 12.56 20.57 3.63
C GLU A 188 11.29 20.74 2.78
N GLU A 189 11.17 21.85 2.04
CA GLU A 189 10.05 22.12 1.13
C GLU A 189 9.99 21.11 -0.02
N ASP A 190 11.15 20.79 -0.61
CA ASP A 190 11.24 19.78 -1.67
C ASP A 190 10.90 18.38 -1.17
N VAL A 191 11.31 18.03 0.07
CA VAL A 191 10.95 16.75 0.69
C VAL A 191 9.45 16.66 0.95
N GLN A 192 8.82 17.73 1.48
CA GLN A 192 7.38 17.77 1.68
C GLN A 192 6.63 17.55 0.36
N ARG A 193 7.05 18.27 -0.69
CA ARG A 193 6.49 18.13 -2.03
C ARG A 193 6.71 16.73 -2.60
N PHE A 194 7.91 16.16 -2.44
CA PHE A 194 8.21 14.84 -2.97
C PHE A 194 7.37 13.74 -2.28
N LEU A 195 7.26 13.79 -0.96
CA LEU A 195 6.39 12.88 -0.20
C LEU A 195 4.92 13.03 -0.58
N GLU A 196 4.45 14.25 -0.84
CA GLU A 196 3.11 14.48 -1.36
C GLU A 196 2.91 13.80 -2.72
N ILE A 197 3.86 13.94 -3.65
CA ILE A 197 3.80 13.27 -4.95
C ILE A 197 3.76 11.75 -4.80
N LEU A 198 4.66 11.18 -3.98
CA LEU A 198 4.69 9.73 -3.73
C LEU A 198 3.34 9.23 -3.19
N ARG A 199 2.73 10.00 -2.28
CA ARG A 199 1.42 9.68 -1.69
C ARG A 199 0.29 9.81 -2.70
N MET A 200 0.30 10.88 -3.49
CA MET A 200 -0.72 11.15 -4.49
C MET A 200 -0.67 10.16 -5.67
N ALA A 201 0.51 9.67 -6.01
CA ALA A 201 0.70 8.63 -7.00
C ALA A 201 0.29 7.23 -6.50
N GLY A 202 0.11 7.06 -5.19
CA GLY A 202 -0.04 5.74 -4.60
C GLY A 202 1.26 4.92 -4.66
N ILE A 203 2.43 5.57 -4.75
CA ILE A 203 3.73 4.90 -4.62
C ILE A 203 4.03 4.66 -3.14
N MET A 204 3.55 5.55 -2.29
CA MET A 204 3.61 5.46 -0.84
C MET A 204 2.23 5.77 -0.27
N PHE A 205 1.89 5.26 0.90
CA PHE A 205 0.81 5.84 1.70
C PHE A 205 1.24 5.92 3.15
N PHE A 206 1.07 7.09 3.77
CA PHE A 206 1.87 7.48 4.92
C PHE A 206 3.37 7.35 4.62
N ASP A 207 4.02 6.40 5.28
CA ASP A 207 5.43 6.02 5.14
C ASP A 207 5.54 4.54 4.73
N ILE A 208 4.43 3.92 4.31
CA ILE A 208 4.37 2.53 3.82
C ILE A 208 4.62 2.55 2.31
N VAL A 209 5.55 1.72 1.87
CA VAL A 209 5.86 1.46 0.46
C VAL A 209 5.41 0.03 0.13
N PRO A 210 4.35 -0.14 -0.66
CA PRO A 210 3.83 -1.47 -0.99
C PRO A 210 4.73 -2.25 -1.93
N ALA A 211 4.75 -3.58 -1.79
CA ALA A 211 5.54 -4.47 -2.62
C ALA A 211 5.40 -4.25 -4.13
N PRO A 212 4.19 -4.08 -4.70
CA PRO A 212 4.02 -3.99 -6.15
C PRO A 212 4.81 -2.86 -6.82
N VAL A 213 5.04 -1.73 -6.12
CA VAL A 213 5.78 -0.58 -6.68
C VAL A 213 7.29 -0.72 -6.54
N LEU A 214 7.77 -1.75 -5.84
CA LEU A 214 9.19 -2.08 -5.70
C LEU A 214 9.64 -3.10 -6.75
N GLU A 215 8.71 -3.69 -7.49
CA GLU A 215 9.01 -4.64 -8.56
C GLU A 215 9.73 -3.99 -9.74
N ARG A 216 10.63 -4.75 -10.36
CA ARG A 216 11.48 -4.25 -11.45
C ARG A 216 10.65 -3.75 -12.62
N GLU A 217 9.59 -4.48 -12.96
CA GLU A 217 8.67 -4.19 -14.04
C GLU A 217 8.04 -2.79 -13.88
N PHE A 218 7.61 -2.46 -12.65
CA PHE A 218 7.07 -1.14 -12.36
C PHE A 218 8.15 -0.06 -12.39
N VAL A 219 9.26 -0.28 -11.68
CA VAL A 219 10.36 0.69 -11.55
C VAL A 219 10.97 1.04 -12.91
N ASP A 220 11.18 0.05 -13.77
CA ASP A 220 11.73 0.25 -15.11
C ASP A 220 10.66 0.81 -16.08
N GLY A 221 9.37 0.52 -15.83
CA GLY A 221 8.24 1.12 -16.54
C GLY A 221 8.14 2.64 -16.41
N LEU A 222 8.67 3.22 -15.32
CA LEU A 222 8.80 4.67 -15.14
C LEU A 222 9.76 5.34 -16.16
N SER A 223 10.38 4.57 -17.06
CA SER A 223 11.27 5.05 -18.13
C SER A 223 10.57 5.36 -19.46
N GLY A 224 9.27 5.08 -19.58
CA GLY A 224 8.54 5.07 -20.84
C GLY A 224 7.69 6.30 -21.09
N GLY A 225 8.32 7.38 -21.56
CA GLY A 225 7.66 8.52 -22.22
C GLY A 225 8.60 9.08 -23.29
N ARG A 226 8.80 8.33 -24.37
CA ARG A 226 9.26 8.86 -25.66
C ARG A 226 8.12 8.75 -26.66
#